data_AF-G1U3B3-F1
#
_entry.id   AF-G1U3B3-F1
#
_cell.length_a   1.000
_cell.length_b   1.000
_cell.length_c   1.000
_cell.angle_alpha   90.00
_cell.angle_beta   90.00
_cell.angle_gamma   90.00
#
_symmetry.space_group_name_H-M   'P 1'
#
loop_
_entity.id
_entity.type
_entity.pdbx_description
1 polymer ?
#
loop_
_entity_poly.entity_id
_entity_poly.type
_entity_poly.pdbx_seq_one_letter_code
_entity_poly.pdbx_strand_id
1 'polypeptide(L)' 'MAASRLPPATLTLKQFLRRQQVLLLYRRILRAIRQVPDDSDRRYLKDWARGEFKRNKSATQEVRTRWLRPRLKRKT' A
#
# COMPACT_ATOMS: atom_id res chain seq x y z
N MET A 1 12.14 19.39 -35.17
CA MET A 1 11.12 18.93 -34.20
C MET A 1 11.84 18.26 -33.03
N ALA A 2 11.84 18.87 -31.85
CA ALA A 2 12.50 18.30 -30.68
C ALA A 2 11.70 17.10 -30.16
N ALA A 3 12.21 15.89 -30.39
CA ALA A 3 11.63 14.68 -29.82
C ALA A 3 11.64 14.78 -28.29
N SER A 4 10.49 14.59 -27.68
CA SER A 4 10.31 14.53 -26.23
C SER A 4 11.25 13.48 -25.64
N ARG A 5 12.26 13.93 -24.88
CA ARG A 5 13.29 13.10 -24.23
C ARG A 5 12.77 12.28 -23.04
N LEU A 6 11.48 11.96 -23.01
CA LEU A 6 10.89 11.21 -21.91
C LEU A 6 10.87 9.73 -22.25
N PRO A 7 11.53 8.86 -21.45
CA PRO A 7 11.56 7.43 -21.72
C PRO A 7 10.13 6.86 -21.66
N PRO A 8 9.78 5.88 -22.50
CA PRO A 8 8.42 5.34 -22.61
C PRO A 8 7.90 4.64 -21.34
N ALA A 9 8.75 4.47 -20.33
CA ALA A 9 8.43 3.95 -19.00
C ALA A 9 8.05 5.02 -17.97
N THR A 10 7.91 6.30 -18.36
CA THR A 10 7.44 7.34 -17.44
C THR A 10 6.00 7.07 -17.04
N LEU A 11 5.79 6.63 -15.80
CA LEU A 11 4.48 6.58 -15.17
C LEU A 11 3.78 7.92 -15.37
N THR A 12 2.51 7.89 -15.77
CA THR A 12 1.71 9.11 -15.89
C THR A 12 1.65 9.82 -14.54
N LEU A 13 1.54 11.15 -14.52
CA LEU A 13 1.47 11.93 -13.27
C LEU A 13 0.42 11.38 -12.28
N LYS A 14 -0.72 10.94 -12.79
CA LYS A 14 -1.78 10.28 -12.00
C LYS A 14 -1.31 8.97 -11.34
N GLN A 15 -0.57 8.13 -12.06
CA GLN A 15 0.01 6.90 -11.52
C GLN A 15 1.09 7.19 -10.48
N PHE A 16 1.92 8.22 -10.70
CA PHE A 16 2.92 8.66 -9.74
C PHE A 16 2.29 9.13 -8.42
N LEU A 17 1.29 10.01 -8.49
CA LEU A 17 0.57 10.50 -7.31
C LEU A 17 -0.13 9.35 -6.55
N ARG A 18 -0.74 8.40 -7.27
CA ARG A 18 -1.34 7.21 -6.65
C ARG A 18 -0.30 6.36 -5.92
N ARG A 19 0.88 6.15 -6.52
CA ARG A 19 1.98 5.42 -5.89
C ARG A 19 2.48 6.14 -4.63
N GLN A 20 2.56 7.47 -4.67
CA GLN A 20 2.94 8.28 -3.51
C GLN A 20 1.93 8.15 -2.36
N GLN A 21 0.62 8.19 -2.65
CA GLN A 21 -0.44 7.99 -1.65
C GLN A 21 -0.36 6.59 -0.99
N VAL A 22 -0.17 5.55 -1.80
CA VAL A 22 -0.01 4.16 -1.30
C VAL A 22 1.23 4.04 -0.41
N LEU A 23 2.35 4.64 -0.79
CA LEU A 23 3.58 4.65 0.01
C LEU A 23 3.42 5.41 1.33
N LEU A 24 2.70 6.54 1.32
CA LEU A 24 2.39 7.28 2.54
C LEU A 24 1.53 6.47 3.50
N LEU A 25 0.51 5.77 2.98
CA LEU A 25 -0.33 4.87 3.76
C LEU A 25 0.50 3.73 4.37
N TYR A 26 1.36 3.09 3.58
CA TYR A 26 2.24 2.03 4.06
C TYR A 26 3.15 2.49 5.21
N ARG A 27 3.76 3.67 5.07
CA ARG A 27 4.60 4.26 6.13
C ARG A 27 3.80 4.58 7.39
N ARG A 28 2.57 5.09 7.26
CA ARG A 28 1.67 5.34 8.42
C ARG A 28 1.34 4.06 9.17
N ILE A 29 0.98 2.99 8.45
CA ILE A 29 0.69 1.68 9.05
C ILE A 29 1.92 1.14 9.77
N LEU A 30 3.10 1.17 9.14
CA LEU A 30 4.33 0.71 9.79
C LEU A 30 4.69 1.53 11.04
N ARG A 31 4.42 2.84 11.05
CA ARG A 31 4.62 3.68 12.25
C ARG A 31 3.65 3.30 13.37
N ALA A 32 2.39 3.04 13.05
CA ALA A 32 1.41 2.56 14.03
C ALA A 32 1.83 1.22 14.63
N ILE A 33 2.31 0.28 13.80
CA ILE A 33 2.80 -1.03 14.27
C ILE A 33 4.01 -0.88 15.21
N ARG A 34 4.87 0.12 15.02
CA ARG A 34 6.01 0.37 15.93
C ARG A 34 5.59 0.86 17.31
N GLN A 35 4.38 1.42 17.47
CA GLN A 35 3.86 1.85 18.77
C GLN A 35 3.29 0.69 19.61
N VAL A 36 3.12 -0.49 19.01
CA VAL A 36 2.65 -1.68 19.72
C VAL A 36 3.75 -2.15 20.68
N PRO A 37 3.47 -2.28 21.99
CA PRO A 37 4.47 -2.63 22.99
C PRO A 37 4.96 -4.08 22.86
N ASP A 38 4.10 -5.01 22.46
CA ASP A 38 4.46 -6.41 22.27
C ASP A 38 5.22 -6.67 20.96
N ASP A 39 6.34 -7.39 21.07
CA ASP A 39 7.22 -7.72 19.94
C ASP A 39 6.65 -8.82 19.05
N SER A 40 5.87 -9.74 19.61
CA SER A 40 5.23 -10.83 18.87
C SER A 40 4.16 -10.28 17.94
N ASP A 41 3.26 -9.45 18.48
CA ASP A 41 2.24 -8.73 17.71
C ASP A 41 2.86 -7.80 16.66
N ARG A 42 3.96 -7.10 17.01
CA ARG A 42 4.67 -6.23 16.07
C ARG A 42 5.21 -7.00 14.87
N ARG A 43 5.73 -8.22 15.08
CA ARG A 43 6.24 -9.08 14.00
C ARG A 43 5.09 -9.58 13.14
N TYR A 44 4.04 -10.10 13.76
CA TYR A 44 2.84 -10.56 13.05
C TYR A 44 2.21 -9.46 12.18
N LEU A 45 2.02 -8.26 12.74
CA LEU A 45 1.41 -7.13 12.02
C LEU A 45 2.29 -6.62 10.87
N LYS A 46 3.62 -6.64 11.01
CA LYS A 46 4.54 -6.32 9.92
C LYS A 46 4.41 -7.31 8.76
N ASP A 47 4.37 -8.60 9.07
CA ASP A 47 4.29 -9.65 8.05
C ASP A 47 2.91 -9.66 7.38
N TRP A 48 1.85 -9.47 8.16
CA TRP A 48 0.50 -9.25 7.65
C TRP A 48 0.43 -8.05 6.69
N ALA A 49 0.93 -6.89 7.11
CA ALA A 49 0.92 -5.68 6.28
C ALA A 49 1.70 -5.93 4.97
N ARG A 50 2.90 -6.52 5.03
CA ARG A 50 3.66 -6.89 3.83
C ARG A 50 2.88 -7.81 2.89
N GLY A 51 2.15 -8.79 3.43
CA GLY A 51 1.28 -9.68 2.68
C GLY A 51 0.15 -8.95 1.95
N GLU A 52 -0.54 -8.05 2.64
CA GLU A 52 -1.65 -7.26 2.06
C GLU A 52 -1.20 -6.33 0.93
N PHE A 53 -0.03 -5.68 1.07
CA PHE A 53 0.53 -4.82 0.02
C PHE A 53 1.08 -5.63 -1.16
N LYS A 54 1.65 -6.82 -0.93
CA LYS A 54 2.12 -7.72 -2.01
C LYS A 54 0.95 -8.25 -2.83
N ARG A 55 -0.18 -8.61 -2.20
CA ARG A 55 -1.42 -9.05 -2.85
C ARG A 55 -2.08 -7.94 -3.67
N ASN A 56 -2.00 -6.69 -3.22
CA ASN A 56 -2.54 -5.54 -3.95
C ASN A 56 -1.64 -4.99 -5.07
N LYS A 57 -0.40 -5.47 -5.19
CA LYS A 57 0.53 -5.05 -6.25
C LYS A 57 -0.02 -5.35 -7.65
N SER A 58 -0.68 -6.49 -7.84
CA SER A 58 -1.33 -6.89 -9.11
C SER A 58 -2.76 -6.35 -9.26
N ALA A 59 -3.45 -6.05 -8.16
CA ALA A 59 -4.84 -5.59 -8.18
C ALA A 59 -5.01 -4.12 -8.64
N THR A 60 -3.92 -3.41 -8.97
CA THR A 60 -3.91 -1.95 -9.20
C THR A 60 -4.83 -1.47 -10.35
N GLN A 61 -5.32 -2.36 -11.22
CA GLN A 61 -6.31 -2.00 -12.25
C GLN A 61 -7.76 -1.84 -11.73
N GLU A 62 -8.17 -2.50 -10.64
CA GLU A 62 -9.60 -2.53 -10.22
C GLU A 62 -9.89 -2.01 -8.81
N VAL A 63 -8.88 -1.58 -8.07
CA VAL A 63 -9.06 -1.28 -6.64
C VAL A 63 -9.50 0.16 -6.41
N ARG A 64 -10.74 0.49 -6.83
CA ARG A 64 -11.44 1.74 -6.45
C ARG A 64 -12.51 1.51 -5.38
N THR A 65 -13.01 0.29 -5.19
CA THR A 65 -14.31 0.11 -4.47
C THR A 65 -14.28 -0.86 -3.30
N ARG A 66 -13.16 -1.54 -3.00
CA ARG A 66 -13.09 -2.60 -1.97
C ARG A 66 -12.24 -2.28 -0.73
N TRP A 67 -11.84 -1.02 -0.50
CA TRP A 67 -11.01 -0.68 0.67
C TRP A 67 -11.78 -0.22 1.92
N LEU A 68 -13.08 0.05 1.84
CA LEU A 68 -13.88 0.54 2.98
C LEU A 68 -14.68 -0.54 3.72
N ARG A 69 -14.23 -1.80 3.69
CA ARG A 69 -14.80 -2.83 4.56
C ARG A 69 -13.72 -3.44 5.43
N PRO A 70 -13.56 -2.99 6.69
CA PRO A 70 -12.73 -3.68 7.66
C PRO A 70 -13.33 -5.07 7.85
N ARG A 71 -12.68 -6.09 7.28
CA ARG A 71 -13.04 -7.49 7.51
C ARG A 71 -12.40 -7.93 8.84
N LEU A 72 -12.69 -7.17 9.90
CA LEU A 72 -12.42 -7.57 11.27
C LEU A 72 -13.40 -8.71 11.56
N LYS A 73 -12.94 -9.95 11.38
CA LYS A 73 -13.63 -11.09 11.98
C LYS A 73 -13.62 -10.83 13.48
N ARG A 74 -14.78 -10.49 14.02
CA ARG A 74 -15.08 -10.57 15.45
C ARG A 74 -14.77 -12.03 15.84
N LYS A 75 -13.65 -12.25 16.55
CA LYS A 75 -13.48 -13.46 17.33
C LYS A 75 -14.34 -13.25 18.58
N THR A 76 -15.54 -13.83 18.55
CA THR A 76 -16.19 -14.36 19.76
C THR A 76 -15.41 -15.56 20.26
#